data_AF-A0A355T248-F1
#
_entry.id   AF-A0A355T248-F1
#
_cell.length_a   1.000
_cell.length_b   1.000
_cell.length_c   1.000
_cell.angle_alpha   90.00
_cell.angle_beta   90.00
_cell.angle_gamma   90.00
#
_symmetry.space_group_name_H-M   'P 1'
#
loop_
_entity.id
_entity.type
_entity.pdbx_description
1 polymer ?
#
loop_
_entity_poly.entity_id
_entity_poly.type
_entity_poly.pdbx_seq_one_letter_code
_entity_poly.pdbx_strand_id
1 'polypeptide(L)'
;QVVAFAFGLAAASLFPAILLGIFVKRMNKEGVIAGMLSGLIFTFAYIVFFKFVSPELNSSENWLWGISPEGIGTIGMLLNFLVAFSVSQATSPPPAHVQDLVDDIRVPTGAGVAHKH
;
A
#
# COMPACT_ATOMS: atom_id res chain seq x y z
N GLN A 1 -6.03 19.58 6.90
CA GLN A 1 -5.30 19.32 5.65
C GLN A 1 -4.04 18.49 5.86
N VAL A 2 -3.07 18.91 6.69
CA VAL A 2 -1.79 18.16 6.86
C VAL A 2 -1.99 16.70 7.30
N VAL A 3 -2.96 16.46 8.18
CA VAL A 3 -3.36 15.12 8.61
C VAL A 3 -3.89 14.25 7.45
N ALA A 4 -4.67 14.85 6.54
CA ALA A 4 -5.21 14.12 5.39
C ALA A 4 -4.10 13.69 4.43
N PHE A 5 -3.05 14.50 4.24
CA PHE A 5 -1.89 14.12 3.46
C PHE A 5 -1.13 12.95 4.08
N ALA A 6 -0.93 12.97 5.40
CA ALA A 6 -0.27 11.88 6.10
C ALA A 6 -1.06 10.56 5.97
N PHE A 7 -2.39 10.60 6.11
CA PHE A 7 -3.24 9.44 5.88
C PHE A 7 -3.22 8.98 4.44
N GLY A 8 -3.25 9.89 3.46
CA GLY A 8 -3.15 9.54 2.04
C GLY A 8 -1.82 8.86 1.69
N LEU A 9 -0.71 9.39 2.19
CA LEU A 9 0.64 8.80 2.00
C LEU A 9 0.76 7.44 2.70
N ALA A 10 0.21 7.28 3.90
CA ALA A 10 0.19 6.01 4.61
C ALA A 10 -0.69 4.97 3.89
N ALA A 11 -1.86 5.39 3.40
CA ALA A 11 -2.77 4.56 2.63
C ALA A 11 -2.14 4.09 1.31
N ALA A 12 -1.37 4.95 0.63
CA ALA A 12 -0.69 4.59 -0.60
C ALA A 12 0.51 3.64 -0.41
N SER A 13 1.00 3.44 0.82
CA SER A 13 2.28 2.78 1.09
C SER A 13 2.18 1.61 2.07
N LEU A 14 1.99 1.92 3.35
CA LEU A 14 2.00 0.98 4.46
C LEU A 14 0.80 0.04 4.42
N PHE A 15 -0.38 0.56 4.06
CA PHE A 15 -1.59 -0.25 4.06
C PHE A 15 -1.52 -1.41 3.04
N PRO A 16 -1.18 -1.18 1.75
CA PRO A 16 -0.95 -2.26 0.79
C PRO A 16 0.13 -3.24 1.21
N ALA A 17 1.25 -2.74 1.75
CA ALA A 17 2.36 -3.56 2.19
C ALA A 17 1.93 -4.56 3.29
N ILE A 18 1.20 -4.08 4.29
CA ILE A 18 0.68 -4.91 5.38
C ILE A 18 -0.37 -5.89 4.87
N LEU A 19 -1.33 -5.43 4.07
CA LEU A 19 -2.40 -6.28 3.56
C LEU A 19 -1.84 -7.42 2.69
N LEU A 20 -0.93 -7.09 1.77
CA LEU A 20 -0.28 -8.08 0.91
C LEU A 20 0.61 -9.03 1.72
N GLY A 21 1.38 -8.54 2.69
CA GLY A 21 2.21 -9.38 3.55
C GLY A 21 1.40 -10.40 4.37
N ILE A 22 0.25 -9.97 4.91
CA ILE A 22 -0.61 -10.84 5.73
C ILE A 22 -1.42 -11.82 4.87
N PHE A 23 -1.97 -11.39 3.73
CA PHE A 23 -2.92 -12.22 2.97
C PHE A 23 -2.28 -12.99 1.80
N VAL A 24 -1.15 -12.55 1.25
CA VAL A 24 -0.51 -13.17 0.07
C VAL A 24 0.80 -13.88 0.46
N LYS A 25 0.79 -15.22 0.54
CA LYS A 25 1.97 -16.00 0.99
C LYS A 25 3.20 -15.81 0.10
N ARG A 26 2.99 -15.55 -1.18
CA ARG A 26 4.07 -15.35 -2.17
C ARG A 26 4.64 -13.93 -2.14
N MET A 27 4.07 -13.02 -1.36
CA MET A 27 4.53 -11.63 -1.33
C MET A 27 5.95 -11.56 -0.78
N ASN A 28 6.87 -11.03 -1.59
CA ASN A 28 8.29 -10.93 -1.24
C ASN A 28 8.71 -9.48 -1.00
N LYS A 29 9.90 -9.32 -0.42
CA LYS A 29 10.44 -8.01 -0.05
C LYS A 29 10.55 -7.07 -1.26
N GLU A 30 11.02 -7.57 -2.40
CA GLU A 30 11.21 -6.76 -3.61
C GLU A 30 9.88 -6.21 -4.13
N GLY A 31 8.83 -7.05 -4.16
CA GLY A 31 7.47 -6.63 -4.52
C GLY A 31 6.94 -5.55 -3.59
N VAL A 32 7.03 -5.77 -2.27
CA VAL A 32 6.55 -4.80 -1.28
C VAL A 32 7.28 -3.46 -1.40
N ILE A 33 8.61 -3.46 -1.55
CA ILE A 33 9.40 -2.23 -1.66
C ILE A 33 9.06 -1.50 -2.97
N ALA A 34 8.98 -2.21 -4.10
CA ALA A 34 8.62 -1.60 -5.38
C ALA A 34 7.22 -0.98 -5.34
N GLY A 35 6.26 -1.69 -4.74
CA GLY A 35 4.92 -1.18 -4.50
C GLY A 35 4.92 0.08 -3.65
N MET A 36 5.57 0.05 -2.49
CA MET A 36 5.68 1.21 -1.59
C MET A 36 6.29 2.42 -2.29
N LEU A 37 7.39 2.23 -3.03
CA LEU A 37 8.03 3.32 -3.76
C LEU A 37 7.11 3.90 -4.83
N SER A 38 6.46 3.06 -5.64
CA SER A 38 5.54 3.53 -6.67
C SER A 38 4.36 4.32 -6.11
N GLY A 39 3.70 3.80 -5.06
CA GLY A 39 2.57 4.45 -4.41
C GLY A 39 2.96 5.75 -3.69
N LEU A 40 4.10 5.75 -2.98
CA LEU A 40 4.63 6.94 -2.31
C LEU A 40 5.03 8.02 -3.29
N ILE A 41 5.83 7.69 -4.30
CA ILE A 41 6.33 8.67 -5.27
C ILE A 41 5.16 9.29 -6.01
N PHE A 42 4.19 8.48 -6.46
CA PHE A 42 3.00 8.99 -7.14
C PHE A 42 2.19 9.95 -6.25
N THR A 43 1.84 9.50 -5.03
CA THR A 43 1.01 10.28 -4.11
C THR A 43 1.73 11.56 -3.66
N PHE A 44 3.02 11.45 -3.34
CA PHE A 44 3.84 12.58 -2.91
C PHE A 44 4.05 13.58 -4.04
N ALA A 45 4.39 13.13 -5.25
CA ALA A 45 4.56 14.00 -6.40
C ALA A 45 3.26 14.76 -6.74
N TYR A 46 2.11 14.08 -6.68
CA TYR A 46 0.82 14.72 -6.89
C TYR A 46 0.52 15.79 -5.84
N ILE A 47 0.71 15.48 -4.55
CA ILE A 47 0.53 16.47 -3.48
C ILE A 47 1.48 17.66 -3.69
N VAL A 48 2.77 17.42 -3.94
CA VAL A 48 3.77 18.48 -4.12
C VAL A 48 3.43 19.37 -5.33
N PHE A 49 3.02 18.78 -6.44
CA PHE A 49 2.68 19.50 -7.66
C PHE A 49 1.55 20.51 -7.42
N PHE A 50 0.42 20.08 -6.84
CA PHE A 50 -0.74 20.95 -6.61
C PHE A 50 -0.60 21.89 -5.41
N LYS A 51 0.21 21.54 -4.39
CA LYS A 51 0.38 22.39 -3.19
C LYS A 51 1.55 23.36 -3.26
N PHE A 52 2.65 23.01 -3.92
CA PHE A 52 3.90 23.78 -3.87
C PHE A 52 4.35 24.30 -5.24
N VAL A 53 4.15 23.54 -6.32
CA VAL A 53 4.65 23.93 -7.66
C VAL A 53 3.65 24.83 -8.38
N SER A 54 2.38 24.46 -8.40
CA SER A 54 1.34 25.24 -9.07
C SER A 54 0.08 25.38 -8.20
N PRO A 55 0.16 26.15 -7.10
CA PRO A 55 -0.99 26.39 -6.23
C PRO A 55 -2.15 27.05 -6.98
N GLU A 56 -1.86 27.85 -8.01
CA GLU A 56 -2.88 28.49 -8.87
C GLU A 56 -3.68 27.51 -9.72
N LEU A 57 -3.15 26.31 -9.98
CA LEU A 57 -3.84 25.24 -10.70
C LEU A 57 -4.61 24.29 -9.77
N ASN A 58 -4.64 24.56 -8.46
CA ASN A 58 -5.38 23.74 -7.49
C ASN A 58 -6.89 24.02 -7.52
N SER A 59 -7.49 23.83 -8.70
CA SER A 59 -8.93 23.87 -8.95
C SER A 59 -9.42 22.48 -9.36
N SER A 60 -10.70 22.21 -9.12
CA SER A 60 -11.34 20.93 -9.45
C SER A 60 -11.25 20.56 -10.94
N GLU A 61 -11.02 21.54 -11.82
CA GLU A 61 -10.86 21.36 -13.27
C GLU A 61 -9.51 20.73 -13.65
N ASN A 62 -8.46 20.94 -12.84
CA ASN A 62 -7.11 20.47 -13.14
C ASN A 62 -6.74 19.19 -12.37
N TRP A 63 -7.60 18.73 -11.46
CA TRP A 63 -7.39 17.50 -10.72
C TRP A 63 -7.51 16.26 -11.61
N LEU A 64 -6.63 15.27 -11.41
CA LEU A 64 -6.73 13.96 -12.06
C LEU A 64 -8.09 13.33 -11.69
N TRP A 65 -8.97 13.22 -12.68
CA TRP A 65 -10.34 12.72 -12.53
C TRP A 65 -11.18 13.44 -11.44
N GLY A 66 -10.86 14.71 -11.15
CA GLY A 66 -11.55 15.46 -10.09
C GLY A 66 -11.17 15.01 -8.67
N ILE A 67 -10.09 14.23 -8.50
CA ILE A 67 -9.64 13.75 -7.18
C ILE A 67 -8.73 14.80 -6.54
N SER A 68 -9.16 15.29 -5.39
CA SER A 68 -8.39 16.27 -4.63
C SER A 68 -7.05 15.69 -4.13
N PRO A 69 -6.03 16.52 -3.92
CA PRO A 69 -4.74 16.08 -3.39
C PRO A 69 -4.83 15.36 -2.03
N GLU A 70 -5.85 15.67 -1.22
CA GLU A 70 -6.12 14.97 0.04
C GLU A 70 -6.58 13.51 -0.17
N GLY A 71 -7.29 13.22 -1.26
CA GLY A 71 -7.88 11.91 -1.55
C GLY A 71 -7.07 11.03 -2.51
N ILE A 72 -6.02 11.56 -3.15
CA ILE A 72 -5.26 10.83 -4.18
C ILE A 72 -4.54 9.58 -3.65
N GLY A 73 -4.36 9.47 -2.33
CA GLY A 73 -3.75 8.32 -1.67
C GLY A 73 -4.42 6.99 -2.00
N THR A 74 -5.73 6.97 -2.27
CA THR A 74 -6.44 5.75 -2.70
C THR A 74 -6.00 5.28 -4.08
N ILE A 75 -5.68 6.20 -5.00
CA ILE A 75 -5.11 5.85 -6.31
C ILE A 75 -3.68 5.36 -6.16
N GLY A 76 -2.88 6.01 -5.30
CA GLY A 76 -1.54 5.53 -4.95
C GLY A 76 -1.54 4.13 -4.33
N MET A 77 -2.56 3.82 -3.53
CA MET A 77 -2.78 2.49 -2.94
C MET A 77 -3.04 1.43 -4.01
N LEU A 78 -3.90 1.72 -4.99
CA LEU A 78 -4.18 0.82 -6.10
C LEU A 78 -2.94 0.59 -6.96
N LEU A 79 -2.17 1.65 -7.24
CA LEU A 79 -0.91 1.55 -7.96
C LEU A 79 0.09 0.67 -7.21
N ASN A 80 0.22 0.85 -5.90
CA ASN A 80 1.08 0.02 -5.06
C ASN A 80 0.66 -1.46 -5.12
N PHE A 81 -0.63 -1.79 -4.99
CA PHE A 81 -1.10 -3.17 -5.14
C PHE A 81 -0.72 -3.79 -6.49
N LEU A 82 -0.94 -3.04 -7.58
CA LEU A 82 -0.61 -3.48 -8.94
C LEU A 82 0.89 -3.73 -9.11
N VAL A 83 1.73 -2.77 -8.70
CA VAL A 83 3.18 -2.87 -8.83
C VAL A 83 3.74 -3.95 -7.92
N ALA A 84 3.33 -4.00 -6.66
CA ALA A 84 3.77 -5.01 -5.71
C ALA A 84 3.45 -6.42 -6.18
N PHE A 85 2.23 -6.64 -6.67
CA PHE A 85 1.83 -7.94 -7.19
C PHE A 85 2.62 -8.31 -8.46
N SER A 86 2.77 -7.37 -9.39
CA SER A 86 3.50 -7.60 -10.64
C SER A 86 4.98 -7.93 -10.39
N VAL A 87 5.65 -7.16 -9.53
CA VAL A 87 7.06 -7.37 -9.19
C VAL A 87 7.23 -8.64 -8.36
N SER A 88 6.35 -8.92 -7.41
CA SER A 88 6.38 -10.17 -6.62
C SER A 88 6.27 -11.42 -7.49
N GLN A 89 5.46 -11.37 -8.56
CA GLN A 89 5.32 -12.49 -9.49
C GLN A 89 6.56 -12.66 -10.39
N ALA A 90 7.23 -11.56 -10.73
CA ALA A 90 8.44 -11.53 -11.56
C ALA A 90 9.74 -11.83 -10.79
N THR A 91 9.70 -11.83 -9.46
CA THR A 91 10.86 -12.03 -8.59
C THR A 91 10.77 -13.34 -7.81
N SER A 92 11.88 -13.75 -7.18
CA SER A 92 11.95 -15.02 -6.44
C SER A 92 10.96 -15.08 -5.29
N PRO A 93 10.31 -16.23 -5.05
CA PRO A 93 9.39 -16.37 -3.93
C PRO A 93 10.12 -16.17 -2.58
N PRO A 94 9.40 -15.80 -1.51
CA PRO A 94 9.98 -15.70 -0.17
C PRO A 94 10.62 -17.02 0.28
N PRO A 95 11.72 -17.01 1.05
CA PRO A 95 12.30 -18.23 1.62
C PRO A 95 11.30 -18.99 2.50
N ALA A 96 11.47 -20.32 2.61
CA ALA A 96 10.56 -21.19 3.36
C ALA A 96 10.32 -20.71 4.81
N HIS A 97 11.38 -20.35 5.55
CA HIS A 97 11.26 -19.86 6.92
C HIS A 97 10.38 -18.59 7.06
N VAL A 98 10.30 -17.74 6.02
CA VAL A 98 9.42 -16.56 6.03
C VAL A 98 7.97 -16.98 5.79
N GLN A 99 7.75 -17.99 4.94
CA GLN A 99 6.41 -18.52 4.70
C GLN A 99 5.87 -19.22 5.97
N ASP A 100 6.73 -19.97 6.66
CA ASP A 100 6.38 -20.64 7.93
C ASP A 100 5.98 -19.61 9.01
N LEU A 101 6.77 -18.54 9.15
CA LEU A 101 6.44 -17.40 10.03
C LEU A 101 5.08 -16.78 9.71
N VAL A 102 4.77 -16.62 8.42
CA VAL A 102 3.49 -16.05 7.98
C VAL A 102 2.33 -17.02 8.28
N ASP A 103 2.55 -18.32 8.16
CA ASP A 103 1.56 -19.34 8.46
C ASP A 103 1.21 -19.38 9.96
N ASP A 104 2.23 -19.27 10.82
CA ASP A 104 2.04 -19.15 12.27
C ASP A 104 1.30 -17.86 12.66
N ILE A 105 1.54 -16.75 11.95
CA ILE A 105 0.82 -15.48 12.19
C ILE A 105 -0.64 -15.58 11.73
N ARG A 106 -0.92 -16.30 10.63
CA ARG A 106 -2.28 -16.45 10.08
C ARG A 106 -3.15 -17.40 10.90
N VAL A 107 -2.56 -18.40 11.52
CA VAL A 107 -3.28 -19.39 12.35
C VAL A 107 -3.16 -18.96 13.81
N PRO A 108 -4.18 -18.32 14.41
CA PRO A 108 -4.13 -18.00 15.83
C PRO A 108 -4.13 -19.30 16.63
N THR A 109 -3.00 -19.57 17.30
CA THR A 109 -2.87 -20.63 18.31
C THR A 109 -3.89 -20.34 19.43
N GLY A 110 -5.08 -20.92 19.33
CA GLY A 110 -6.18 -20.70 20.28
C GLY A 110 -7.60 -20.98 19.76
N ALA A 111 -7.83 -21.01 18.44
CA ALA A 111 -9.17 -21.27 17.88
C ALA A 111 -9.65 -22.73 18.02
N GLY A 112 -8.79 -23.65 18.47
CA GLY A 112 -9.11 -25.08 18.67
C GLY A 112 -9.50 -25.47 20.09
N VAL A 113 -9.46 -24.55 21.07
CA VAL A 113 -9.74 -24.87 22.49
C VAL A 113 -11.11 -24.34 22.92
N ALA A 114 -12.15 -24.58 22.11
CA ALA A 114 -13.52 -24.53 22.60
C ALA A 114 -13.82 -25.87 23.29
N HIS A 115 -13.45 -25.98 24.56
CA HIS A 115 -13.92 -27.09 25.40
C HIS A 115 -15.45 -27.06 25.43
N LYS A 116 -16.07 -28.18 25.02
CA LYS A 116 -17.49 -28.45 25.26
C LYS A 116 -17.76 -28.32 26.76
N HIS A 117 -18.63 -27.39 27.13
CA HIS A 117 -19.37 -27.41 28.39
C HIS A 117 -20.78 -27.93 28.11
#